data_AF-A0A4Y6PT37-F1
#
_entry.id   AF-A0A4Y6PT37-F1
#
_cell.length_a   1.000
_cell.length_b   1.000
_cell.length_c   1.000
_cell.angle_alpha   90.00
_cell.angle_beta   90.00
_cell.angle_gamma   90.00
#
_symmetry.space_group_name_H-M   'P 1'
#
loop_
_entity.id
_entity.type
_entity.pdbx_description
1 polymer ?
#
loop_
_entity_poly.entity_id
_entity_poly.type
_entity_poly.pdbx_seq_one_letter_code
_entity_poly.pdbx_strand_id
1 'polypeptide(L)'
;MAKLHFPDIAASDISGSPRDWLPAPDAIVDACDDLAAAGEPDGLVDLLEGMGAPVLDMVVTPLSARASLLAAQGGRAFFHHELRKRVPMPEDQHPELAVWEAGTVPTWQDGVLEEPKYFSFFQDAPFPAFNPNHRRKWRAHELLHGALKFFWHPEMTRFEMYVGARMNELLPVVHWYAFDEIFRPRCDEHQGEVLYREYCGACEDAARPYWKQPQSWRDERRDQAVRWADKGLDHFAEEWQACLAEIDTGEVHAVERARLDASSDAIGYMRSHWNRMTAWSFGVWAETFLKDGVDYFSSLERYANNLAKTTQRLLSGDLDVDPDQFEVDRGRRAVQDVAYRLYLALGWLEDGTQTLREAEERLMPTLEQAAHHVHHVDEQAQLSDFSGDVVLDLLLEFDRVRHLFPDEVAEAVPSLGYTWCEPERFVQAGHGLLEEGVSQAVPMAADQLDEDLSERVEAFALSDEFASHGRLAHRFADWLATTEVPGRVAELARFEAWAMAPPKKDRDAELFACLPGSLDEYALRPGRTRLNATLSREVFSPMVVAQVTNDPGLAQADAEEIEMARIFMRGELRLAVVGRGAARIFDAIEEGELRREWVIDVDPESLASLLENGFVIWLPQPA
;
A
#
# COMPACT_ATOMS: atom_id res chain seq x y z
N MET A 1 15.26 4.57 23.49
CA MET A 1 13.89 4.18 23.85
C MET A 1 12.94 5.21 23.26
N ALA A 2 12.10 4.82 22.32
CA ALA A 2 11.04 5.69 21.79
C ALA A 2 9.83 5.59 22.71
N LYS A 3 9.25 6.72 23.13
CA LYS A 3 8.14 6.74 24.08
C LYS A 3 7.07 7.77 23.70
N LEU A 4 5.80 7.34 23.69
CA LEU A 4 4.64 8.22 23.56
C LEU A 4 3.76 8.13 24.79
N HIS A 5 3.50 9.28 25.42
CA HIS A 5 2.66 9.37 26.60
C HIS A 5 1.25 9.84 26.21
N PHE A 6 0.25 9.01 26.49
CA PHE A 6 -1.13 9.45 26.62
C PHE A 6 -1.52 9.42 28.10
N PRO A 7 -2.46 10.28 28.55
CA PRO A 7 -2.98 10.23 29.90
C PRO A 7 -3.45 8.81 30.26
N ASP A 8 -3.08 8.36 31.45
CA ASP A 8 -3.55 7.09 31.98
C ASP A 8 -5.05 7.18 32.25
N ILE A 9 -5.76 6.15 31.82
CA ILE A 9 -7.14 5.92 32.22
C ILE A 9 -7.10 4.75 33.18
N ALA A 10 -7.83 4.86 34.29
CA ALA A 10 -7.92 3.77 35.25
C ALA A 10 -8.29 2.49 34.49
N ALA A 11 -7.47 1.45 34.64
CA ALA A 11 -7.76 0.15 34.05
C ALA A 11 -9.14 -0.32 34.53
N SER A 12 -10.13 -0.21 33.67
CA SER A 12 -11.46 -0.71 33.89
C SER A 12 -11.50 -2.17 33.46
N ASP A 13 -12.26 -2.98 34.19
CA ASP A 13 -12.59 -4.33 33.77
C ASP A 13 -13.16 -4.29 32.34
N ILE A 14 -12.68 -5.18 31.45
CA ILE A 14 -13.12 -5.27 30.05
C ILE A 14 -14.47 -6.02 30.03
N SER A 15 -15.40 -5.56 30.85
CA SER A 15 -16.73 -6.10 30.99
C SER A 15 -17.70 -4.99 30.57
N GLY A 16 -18.63 -5.29 29.65
CA GLY A 16 -19.63 -4.34 29.19
C GLY A 16 -19.31 -3.68 27.85
N SER A 17 -19.89 -2.50 27.63
CA SER A 17 -19.76 -1.79 26.35
C SER A 17 -18.36 -1.17 26.24
N PRO A 18 -17.73 -1.15 25.04
CA PRO A 18 -16.50 -0.39 24.82
C PRO A 18 -16.56 1.08 25.25
N ARG A 19 -17.75 1.68 25.24
CA ARG A 19 -17.98 3.04 25.76
C ARG A 19 -17.74 3.18 27.27
N ASP A 20 -17.76 2.09 28.03
CA ASP A 20 -17.58 2.10 29.49
C ASP A 20 -16.11 2.01 29.89
N TRP A 21 -15.25 1.44 29.02
CA TRP A 21 -13.85 1.12 29.32
C TRP A 21 -12.83 1.76 28.37
N LEU A 22 -13.29 2.53 27.38
CA LEU A 22 -12.45 3.40 26.54
C LEU A 22 -12.56 4.86 26.96
N PRO A 23 -11.54 5.69 26.68
CA PRO A 23 -11.62 7.13 26.88
C PRO A 23 -12.82 7.77 26.19
N ALA A 24 -13.35 8.83 26.80
CA ALA A 24 -14.30 9.72 26.15
C ALA A 24 -13.67 10.39 24.91
N PRO A 25 -14.46 10.72 23.87
CA PRO A 25 -13.96 11.37 22.65
C PRO A 25 -13.05 12.58 22.89
N ASP A 26 -13.47 13.50 23.77
CA ASP A 26 -12.68 14.69 24.11
C ASP A 26 -11.32 14.34 24.71
N ALA A 27 -11.25 13.32 25.56
CA ALA A 27 -10.00 12.91 26.19
C ALA A 27 -9.00 12.33 25.16
N ILE A 28 -9.48 11.62 24.14
CA ILE A 28 -8.65 11.13 23.03
C ILE A 28 -8.06 12.32 22.26
N VAL A 29 -8.90 13.31 21.94
CA VAL A 29 -8.49 14.49 21.19
C VAL A 29 -7.51 15.35 21.97
N ASP A 30 -7.77 15.58 23.26
CA ASP A 30 -6.88 16.33 24.13
C ASP A 30 -5.51 15.62 24.25
N ALA A 31 -5.49 14.29 24.39
CA ALA A 31 -4.24 13.52 24.40
C ALA A 31 -3.46 13.61 23.08
N CYS A 32 -4.16 13.63 21.94
CA CYS A 32 -3.55 13.83 20.63
C CYS A 32 -2.97 15.26 20.49
N ASP A 33 -3.67 16.27 21.00
CA ASP A 33 -3.22 17.66 20.99
C ASP A 33 -1.99 17.85 21.89
N ASP A 34 -2.02 17.29 23.10
CA ASP A 34 -0.91 17.28 24.04
C ASP A 34 0.34 16.64 23.45
N LEU A 35 0.20 15.48 22.78
CA LEU A 35 1.33 14.82 22.12
C LEU A 35 1.89 15.68 20.99
N ALA A 36 1.04 16.31 20.19
CA ALA A 36 1.49 17.20 19.12
C ALA A 36 2.16 18.48 19.65
N ALA A 37 1.70 19.00 20.79
CA ALA A 37 2.29 20.15 21.46
C ALA A 37 3.64 19.83 22.13
N ALA A 38 3.85 18.58 22.55
CA ALA A 38 5.10 18.11 23.15
C ALA A 38 6.29 18.12 22.15
N GLY A 39 6.01 18.13 20.84
CA GLY A 39 7.02 18.18 19.79
C GLY A 39 7.41 16.80 19.28
N GLU A 40 8.58 16.71 18.64
CA GLU A 40 9.12 15.45 18.12
C GLU A 40 9.53 14.54 19.27
N PRO A 41 8.99 13.30 19.37
CA PRO A 41 9.36 12.39 20.44
C PRO A 41 10.78 11.83 20.26
N ASP A 42 11.56 11.85 21.34
CA ASP A 42 12.94 11.35 21.35
C ASP A 42 13.03 9.89 20.84
N GLY A 43 13.91 9.65 19.87
CA GLY A 43 14.22 8.33 19.32
C GLY A 43 13.10 7.67 18.51
N LEU A 44 11.94 8.34 18.31
CA LEU A 44 10.85 7.78 17.50
C LEU A 44 11.27 7.65 16.03
N VAL A 45 11.84 8.70 15.44
CA VAL A 45 12.22 8.70 14.02
C VAL A 45 13.23 7.59 13.73
N ASP A 46 14.32 7.52 14.49
CA ASP A 46 15.36 6.50 14.35
C ASP A 46 14.78 5.07 14.43
N LEU A 47 13.86 4.81 15.37
CA LEU A 47 13.19 3.51 15.46
C LEU A 47 12.36 3.20 14.20
N LEU A 48 11.60 4.18 13.72
CA LEU A 48 10.69 4.02 12.59
C LEU A 48 11.44 3.92 11.24
N GLU A 49 12.63 4.51 11.10
CA GLU A 49 13.50 4.32 9.93
C GLU A 49 13.86 2.83 9.75
N GLY A 50 14.08 2.12 10.86
CA GLY A 50 14.32 0.68 10.88
C GLY A 50 13.11 -0.19 10.50
N MET A 51 11.92 0.38 10.27
CA MET A 51 10.73 -0.41 9.92
C MET A 51 10.60 -0.69 8.42
N GLY A 52 11.42 -0.11 7.54
CA GLY A 52 11.38 -0.41 6.10
C GLY A 52 10.25 0.27 5.31
N ALA A 53 9.72 1.38 5.83
CA ALA A 53 8.78 2.26 5.13
C ALA A 53 9.09 3.73 5.47
N PRO A 54 8.68 4.71 4.63
CA PRO A 54 8.89 6.12 4.94
C PRO A 54 8.29 6.51 6.29
N VAL A 55 9.11 7.11 7.16
CA VAL A 55 8.70 7.51 8.52
C VAL A 55 7.43 8.35 8.50
N LEU A 56 7.31 9.25 7.52
CA LEU A 56 6.14 10.13 7.37
C LEU A 56 4.82 9.34 7.34
N ASP A 57 4.79 8.15 6.74
CA ASP A 57 3.57 7.34 6.63
C ASP A 57 3.08 6.82 7.98
N MET A 58 3.96 6.80 8.98
CA MET A 58 3.69 6.35 10.35
C MET A 58 3.50 7.51 11.33
N VAL A 59 3.80 8.76 10.96
CA VAL A 59 3.77 9.91 11.89
C VAL A 59 2.86 11.05 11.45
N VAL A 60 1.99 10.84 10.45
CA VAL A 60 1.03 11.88 10.03
C VAL A 60 0.09 12.30 11.16
N THR A 61 -0.32 11.35 12.02
CA THR A 61 -1.13 11.62 13.21
C THR A 61 -0.52 10.99 14.46
N PRO A 62 -0.87 11.47 15.68
CA PRO A 62 -0.49 10.82 16.93
C PRO A 62 -0.89 9.34 16.98
N LEU A 63 -2.07 8.99 16.46
CA LEU A 63 -2.59 7.63 16.50
C LEU A 63 -1.95 6.71 15.45
N SER A 64 -1.53 7.23 14.30
CA SER A 64 -0.65 6.49 13.37
C SER A 64 0.67 6.11 14.07
N ALA A 65 1.30 7.05 14.80
CA ALA A 65 2.57 6.79 15.46
C ALA A 65 2.43 5.76 16.59
N ARG A 66 1.32 5.82 17.35
CA ARG A 66 1.00 4.82 18.37
C ARG A 66 0.70 3.44 17.78
N ALA A 67 -0.02 3.37 16.67
CA ALA A 67 -0.23 2.11 15.93
C ALA A 67 1.12 1.49 15.52
N SER A 68 2.05 2.30 15.02
CA SER A 68 3.39 1.83 14.67
C SER A 68 4.19 1.34 15.87
N LEU A 69 4.15 2.04 17.01
CA LEU A 69 4.83 1.56 18.22
C LEU A 69 4.24 0.25 18.76
N LEU A 70 2.90 0.09 18.73
CA LEU A 70 2.26 -1.18 19.11
C LEU A 70 2.74 -2.35 18.26
N ALA A 71 2.93 -2.13 16.96
CA ALA A 71 3.43 -3.16 16.06
C ALA A 71 4.94 -3.40 16.27
N ALA A 72 5.73 -2.34 16.49
CA ALA A 72 7.16 -2.44 16.77
C ALA A 72 7.45 -3.24 18.06
N GLN A 73 6.60 -3.16 19.09
CA GLN A 73 6.71 -4.02 20.29
C GLN A 73 6.61 -5.53 19.99
N GLY A 74 6.12 -5.91 18.82
CA GLY A 74 6.07 -7.29 18.35
C GLY A 74 7.09 -7.60 17.26
N GLY A 75 8.06 -6.71 17.02
CA GLY A 75 9.06 -6.83 15.96
C GLY A 75 8.52 -6.64 14.55
N ARG A 76 7.35 -6.00 14.39
CA ARG A 76 6.77 -5.78 13.06
C ARG A 76 7.55 -4.69 12.33
N ALA A 77 7.89 -4.98 11.09
CA ALA A 77 8.47 -4.09 10.10
C ALA A 77 7.81 -4.41 8.76
N PHE A 78 8.19 -3.70 7.70
CA PHE A 78 7.68 -3.92 6.35
C PHE A 78 8.72 -4.65 5.49
N PHE A 79 8.22 -5.42 4.52
CA PHE A 79 9.00 -5.70 3.31
C PHE A 79 8.55 -4.76 2.20
N HIS A 80 9.43 -4.45 1.25
CA HIS A 80 9.07 -3.70 0.06
C HIS A 80 8.36 -4.61 -0.94
N HIS A 81 7.09 -4.31 -1.24
CA HIS A 81 6.23 -5.13 -2.08
C HIS A 81 6.83 -5.42 -3.47
N GLU A 82 7.44 -4.42 -4.08
CA GLU A 82 8.02 -4.54 -5.42
C GLU A 82 9.38 -5.27 -5.47
N LEU A 83 9.94 -5.64 -4.32
CA LEU A 83 11.13 -6.52 -4.22
C LEU A 83 10.78 -7.93 -3.74
N ARG A 84 9.55 -8.14 -3.24
CA ARG A 84 9.13 -9.42 -2.68
C ARG A 84 8.37 -10.24 -3.72
N LYS A 85 9.06 -11.17 -4.38
CA LYS A 85 8.37 -12.19 -5.18
C LYS A 85 7.57 -13.10 -4.24
N ARG A 86 6.28 -13.24 -4.54
CA ARG A 86 5.38 -14.07 -3.77
C ARG A 86 5.57 -15.54 -4.16
N VAL A 87 5.73 -16.42 -3.18
CA VAL A 87 5.72 -17.87 -3.44
C VAL A 87 4.31 -18.24 -3.90
N PRO A 88 4.15 -18.78 -5.13
CA PRO A 88 2.83 -19.16 -5.62
C PRO A 88 2.27 -20.28 -4.74
N MET A 89 0.95 -20.29 -4.56
CA MET A 89 0.29 -21.32 -3.77
C MET A 89 0.22 -22.62 -4.57
N PRO A 90 0.46 -23.79 -3.95
CA PRO A 90 0.10 -25.08 -4.55
C PRO A 90 -1.38 -25.12 -4.95
N GLU A 91 -1.73 -25.92 -5.97
CA GLU A 91 -3.08 -25.94 -6.56
C GLU A 91 -4.17 -26.28 -5.52
N ASP A 92 -3.88 -27.17 -4.59
CA ASP A 92 -4.80 -27.57 -3.51
C ASP A 92 -4.94 -26.51 -2.40
N GLN A 93 -4.05 -25.51 -2.38
CA GLN A 93 -4.05 -24.37 -1.46
C GLN A 93 -4.61 -23.09 -2.11
N HIS A 94 -5.01 -23.15 -3.38
CA HIS A 94 -5.67 -22.05 -4.07
C HIS A 94 -6.96 -21.60 -3.36
N PRO A 95 -7.34 -20.32 -3.49
CA PRO A 95 -8.55 -19.79 -2.90
C PRO A 95 -9.82 -20.47 -3.47
N GLU A 96 -10.87 -20.59 -2.65
CA GLU A 96 -12.15 -21.20 -3.07
C GLU A 96 -12.93 -20.34 -4.08
N LEU A 97 -12.59 -19.05 -4.14
CA LEU A 97 -13.13 -18.11 -5.11
C LEU A 97 -11.97 -17.62 -5.99
N ALA A 98 -12.23 -17.41 -7.27
CA ALA A 98 -11.28 -16.71 -8.12
C ALA A 98 -11.05 -15.30 -7.55
N VAL A 99 -9.87 -15.08 -6.97
CA VAL A 99 -9.46 -13.78 -6.42
C VAL A 99 -8.95 -12.96 -7.60
N TRP A 100 -9.86 -12.22 -8.24
CA TRP A 100 -9.61 -11.53 -9.51
C TRP A 100 -9.18 -12.50 -10.64
N GLU A 101 -9.20 -12.04 -11.89
CA GLU A 101 -8.73 -12.85 -13.03
C GLU A 101 -7.21 -13.10 -13.00
N ALA A 102 -6.49 -12.53 -12.01
CA ALA A 102 -5.04 -12.44 -11.94
C ALA A 102 -4.34 -13.54 -11.10
N GLY A 103 -5.06 -14.49 -10.51
CA GLY A 103 -4.46 -15.61 -9.76
C GLY A 103 -4.03 -15.26 -8.32
N THR A 104 -2.98 -15.92 -7.81
CA THR A 104 -2.50 -15.79 -6.40
C THR A 104 -1.21 -14.97 -6.26
N VAL A 105 -0.63 -14.54 -7.39
CA VAL A 105 0.62 -13.77 -7.45
C VAL A 105 0.37 -12.37 -8.01
N PRO A 106 1.11 -11.34 -7.54
CA PRO A 106 1.01 -10.00 -8.12
C PRO A 106 1.50 -9.94 -9.56
N THR A 107 0.97 -9.00 -10.35
CA THR A 107 1.38 -8.79 -11.76
C THR A 107 1.61 -7.31 -12.05
N TRP A 108 2.63 -6.99 -12.84
CA TRP A 108 2.87 -5.61 -13.27
C TRP A 108 1.82 -5.17 -14.29
N GLN A 109 1.21 -4.01 -14.04
CA GLN A 109 0.31 -3.33 -14.98
C GLN A 109 0.51 -1.81 -14.83
N ASP A 110 0.84 -1.13 -15.94
CA ASP A 110 1.02 0.33 -15.98
C ASP A 110 1.96 0.88 -14.86
N GLY A 111 3.04 0.17 -14.55
CA GLY A 111 4.00 0.54 -13.50
C GLY A 111 3.47 0.43 -12.07
N VAL A 112 2.43 -0.39 -11.86
CA VAL A 112 1.91 -0.80 -10.54
C VAL A 112 1.95 -2.32 -10.47
N LEU A 113 2.55 -2.86 -9.39
CA LEU A 113 2.52 -4.30 -9.12
C LEU A 113 1.19 -4.65 -8.46
N GLU A 114 0.18 -4.93 -9.28
CA GLU A 114 -1.20 -5.17 -8.83
C GLU A 114 -1.30 -6.48 -8.06
N GLU A 115 -1.88 -6.40 -6.85
CA GLU A 115 -2.10 -7.55 -5.99
C GLU A 115 -3.55 -8.04 -6.09
N PRO A 116 -3.79 -9.36 -6.11
CA PRO A 116 -5.15 -9.87 -6.00
C PRO A 116 -5.75 -9.45 -4.64
N LYS A 117 -7.00 -8.96 -4.61
CA LYS A 117 -7.61 -8.29 -3.44
C LYS A 117 -7.35 -8.95 -2.08
N TYR A 118 -7.62 -10.25 -1.95
CA TYR A 118 -7.44 -10.96 -0.66
C TYR A 118 -6.05 -11.55 -0.50
N PHE A 119 -5.19 -11.39 -1.49
CA PHE A 119 -3.80 -11.77 -1.42
C PHE A 119 -2.93 -10.54 -1.13
N SER A 120 -3.40 -9.30 -1.30
CA SER A 120 -2.63 -8.09 -0.95
C SER A 120 -2.32 -7.95 0.56
N PHE A 121 -2.90 -8.82 1.40
CA PHE A 121 -2.75 -8.77 2.85
C PHE A 121 -2.94 -10.18 3.46
N PHE A 122 -2.22 -10.47 4.54
CA PHE A 122 -2.36 -11.68 5.35
C PHE A 122 -2.30 -11.32 6.84
N GLN A 123 -3.30 -11.74 7.60
CA GLN A 123 -3.37 -11.48 9.05
C GLN A 123 -2.26 -12.21 9.84
N ASP A 124 -1.78 -13.32 9.28
CA ASP A 124 -0.72 -14.17 9.83
C ASP A 124 0.69 -13.80 9.34
N ALA A 125 0.85 -12.81 8.45
CA ALA A 125 2.17 -12.45 7.95
C ALA A 125 3.10 -11.96 9.09
N PRO A 126 4.36 -12.43 9.14
CA PRO A 126 5.36 -11.88 10.05
C PRO A 126 5.62 -10.38 9.82
N PHE A 127 5.55 -9.94 8.56
CA PHE A 127 5.72 -8.55 8.15
C PHE A 127 4.62 -8.14 7.16
N PRO A 128 3.93 -7.00 7.36
CA PRO A 128 3.07 -6.43 6.32
C PRO A 128 3.85 -5.92 5.11
N ALA A 129 3.14 -5.74 4.00
CA ALA A 129 3.70 -5.16 2.78
C ALA A 129 3.77 -3.64 2.87
N PHE A 130 4.94 -3.06 2.55
CA PHE A 130 5.02 -1.67 2.13
C PHE A 130 4.75 -1.60 0.63
N ASN A 131 3.57 -1.08 0.27
CA ASN A 131 3.19 -0.78 -1.11
C ASN A 131 3.20 0.75 -1.31
N PRO A 132 4.18 1.30 -2.07
CA PRO A 132 4.29 2.73 -2.23
C PRO A 132 3.13 3.37 -3.01
N ASN A 133 2.30 2.59 -3.72
CA ASN A 133 1.08 3.06 -4.39
C ASN A 133 -0.11 3.23 -3.44
N HIS A 134 -0.08 2.61 -2.25
CA HIS A 134 -1.13 2.78 -1.26
C HIS A 134 -1.00 4.13 -0.55
N ARG A 135 -2.11 4.68 -0.05
CA ARG A 135 -2.15 5.93 0.73
C ARG A 135 -1.29 5.82 1.98
N ARG A 136 -0.75 6.95 2.46
CA ARG A 136 0.16 6.96 3.63
C ARG A 136 -0.44 6.30 4.87
N LYS A 137 -1.72 6.52 5.14
CA LYS A 137 -2.42 5.90 6.29
C LYS A 137 -2.57 4.36 6.22
N TRP A 138 -2.20 3.73 5.11
CA TRP A 138 -2.27 2.26 4.96
C TRP A 138 -1.26 1.56 5.86
N ARG A 139 -0.13 2.21 6.14
CA ARG A 139 0.97 1.62 6.92
C ARG A 139 0.53 1.37 8.36
N ALA A 140 -0.07 2.38 9.00
CA ALA A 140 -0.61 2.23 10.34
C ALA A 140 -1.74 1.18 10.40
N HIS A 141 -2.59 1.13 9.37
CA HIS A 141 -3.65 0.11 9.25
C HIS A 141 -3.07 -1.31 9.21
N GLU A 142 -2.12 -1.57 8.31
CA GLU A 142 -1.41 -2.86 8.18
C GLU A 142 -0.67 -3.27 9.47
N LEU A 143 0.00 -2.31 10.12
CA LEU A 143 0.71 -2.55 11.37
C LEU A 143 -0.24 -2.95 12.50
N LEU A 144 -1.46 -2.40 12.55
CA LEU A 144 -2.45 -2.78 13.55
C LEU A 144 -2.89 -4.23 13.40
N HIS A 145 -3.03 -4.77 12.18
CA HIS A 145 -3.27 -6.19 12.00
C HIS A 145 -2.16 -7.04 12.64
N GLY A 146 -0.90 -6.67 12.39
CA GLY A 146 0.27 -7.33 12.98
C GLY A 146 0.34 -7.22 14.50
N ALA A 147 -0.09 -6.09 15.08
CA ALA A 147 -0.18 -5.87 16.53
C ALA A 147 -1.28 -6.72 17.18
N LEU A 148 -2.41 -6.89 16.48
CA LEU A 148 -3.53 -7.69 16.94
C LEU A 148 -3.23 -9.19 16.95
N LYS A 149 -2.25 -9.65 16.16
CA LYS A 149 -2.01 -11.08 15.91
C LYS A 149 -3.18 -11.67 15.12
N PHE A 150 -3.34 -12.98 15.09
CA PHE A 150 -4.44 -13.63 14.39
C PHE A 150 -5.01 -14.79 15.20
N PHE A 151 -6.18 -15.28 14.79
CA PHE A 151 -6.80 -16.47 15.37
C PHE A 151 -6.46 -17.71 14.55
N TRP A 152 -6.03 -18.79 15.21
CA TRP A 152 -5.78 -20.08 14.57
C TRP A 152 -5.67 -21.22 15.59
N HIS A 153 -6.17 -22.39 15.23
CA HIS A 153 -5.81 -23.69 15.81
C HIS A 153 -6.08 -24.80 14.78
N PRO A 154 -5.43 -25.97 14.86
CA PRO A 154 -5.51 -26.99 13.81
C PRO A 154 -6.91 -27.57 13.57
N GLU A 155 -7.81 -27.43 14.56
CA GLU A 155 -9.18 -27.93 14.51
C GLU A 155 -10.21 -26.80 14.30
N MET A 156 -9.79 -25.60 13.92
CA MET A 156 -10.71 -24.47 13.78
C MET A 156 -11.77 -24.75 12.73
N THR A 157 -12.98 -24.31 13.00
CA THR A 157 -14.07 -24.31 12.04
C THR A 157 -13.97 -23.10 11.12
N ARG A 158 -14.65 -23.16 9.96
CA ARG A 158 -14.79 -21.99 9.07
C ARG A 158 -15.43 -20.80 9.76
N PHE A 159 -16.37 -21.05 10.67
CA PHE A 159 -17.02 -19.99 11.41
C PHE A 159 -16.06 -19.31 12.38
N GLU A 160 -15.24 -20.07 13.11
CA GLU A 160 -14.22 -19.48 13.98
C GLU A 160 -13.17 -18.70 13.21
N MET A 161 -12.69 -19.21 12.06
CA MET A 161 -11.79 -18.45 11.18
C MET A 161 -12.45 -17.15 10.68
N TYR A 162 -13.73 -17.20 10.30
CA TYR A 162 -14.50 -16.03 9.90
C TYR A 162 -14.56 -14.97 11.03
N VAL A 163 -14.95 -15.38 12.24
CA VAL A 163 -15.05 -14.46 13.39
C VAL A 163 -13.67 -13.92 13.75
N GLY A 164 -12.64 -14.76 13.75
CA GLY A 164 -11.25 -14.34 13.94
C GLY A 164 -10.80 -13.30 12.90
N ALA A 165 -11.12 -13.51 11.62
CA ALA A 165 -10.80 -12.56 10.57
C ALA A 165 -11.54 -11.23 10.74
N ARG A 166 -12.82 -11.26 11.12
CA ARG A 166 -13.63 -10.07 11.40
C ARG A 166 -13.08 -9.27 12.59
N MET A 167 -12.70 -9.96 13.66
CA MET A 167 -12.10 -9.32 14.84
C MET A 167 -10.75 -8.69 14.53
N ASN A 168 -9.95 -9.31 13.65
CA ASN A 168 -8.68 -8.74 13.22
C ASN A 168 -8.87 -7.44 12.41
N GLU A 169 -9.91 -7.37 11.57
CA GLU A 169 -10.25 -6.17 10.78
C GLU A 169 -10.86 -5.02 11.60
N LEU A 170 -11.46 -5.34 12.75
CA LEU A 170 -12.25 -4.38 13.52
C LEU A 170 -11.47 -3.10 13.86
N LEU A 171 -10.36 -3.22 14.60
CA LEU A 171 -9.58 -2.04 15.00
C LEU A 171 -8.87 -1.35 13.82
N PRO A 172 -8.24 -2.05 12.87
CA PRO A 172 -7.61 -1.43 11.70
C PRO A 172 -8.60 -0.64 10.84
N VAL A 173 -9.82 -1.14 10.60
CA VAL A 173 -10.86 -0.44 9.83
C VAL A 173 -11.39 0.77 10.60
N VAL A 174 -11.66 0.63 11.91
CA VAL A 174 -12.04 1.76 12.77
C VAL A 174 -10.95 2.83 12.77
N HIS A 175 -9.69 2.42 12.86
CA HIS A 175 -8.55 3.33 12.81
C HIS A 175 -8.50 4.07 11.47
N TRP A 176 -8.56 3.35 10.36
CA TRP A 176 -8.50 3.93 9.02
C TRP A 176 -9.62 4.93 8.73
N TYR A 177 -10.86 4.67 9.14
CA TYR A 177 -12.02 5.51 8.81
C TYR A 177 -12.40 6.55 9.87
N ALA A 178 -11.75 6.54 11.03
CA ALA A 178 -12.07 7.43 12.14
C ALA A 178 -10.85 7.88 12.93
N PHE A 179 -10.17 7.00 13.67
CA PHE A 179 -9.12 7.44 14.60
C PHE A 179 -7.95 8.13 13.89
N ASP A 180 -7.54 7.64 12.72
CA ASP A 180 -6.47 8.26 11.94
C ASP A 180 -6.89 9.54 11.20
N GLU A 181 -8.16 9.93 11.25
CA GLU A 181 -8.64 11.23 10.76
C GLU A 181 -8.57 12.33 11.84
N ILE A 182 -8.29 11.97 13.10
CA ILE A 182 -8.08 12.92 14.20
C ILE A 182 -6.83 13.77 13.89
N PHE A 183 -7.05 15.07 13.65
CA PHE A 183 -6.04 16.04 13.24
C PHE A 183 -5.27 15.67 11.95
N ARG A 184 -5.84 14.83 11.09
CA ARG A 184 -5.21 14.52 9.81
C ARG A 184 -5.26 15.72 8.85
N PRO A 185 -4.13 16.14 8.27
CA PRO A 185 -4.13 17.16 7.22
C PRO A 185 -4.80 16.64 5.95
N ARG A 186 -5.69 17.45 5.39
CA ARG A 186 -6.33 17.24 4.09
C ARG A 186 -6.25 18.55 3.29
N CYS A 187 -6.45 18.47 1.98
CA CYS A 187 -6.71 19.68 1.20
C CYS A 187 -8.08 20.28 1.57
N ASP A 188 -8.30 21.54 1.21
CA ASP A 188 -9.51 22.29 1.58
C ASP A 188 -10.81 21.62 1.10
N GLU A 189 -10.78 20.94 -0.05
CA GLU A 189 -11.93 20.22 -0.61
C GLU A 189 -12.34 19.00 0.24
N HIS A 190 -11.38 18.31 0.85
CA HIS A 190 -11.61 17.03 1.52
C HIS A 190 -11.51 17.12 3.06
N GLN A 191 -11.32 18.31 3.62
CA GLN A 191 -11.20 18.49 5.06
C GLN A 191 -12.52 18.13 5.77
N GLY A 192 -12.52 17.00 6.48
CA GLY A 192 -13.70 16.51 7.20
C GLY A 192 -14.53 15.48 6.46
N GLU A 193 -14.16 15.13 5.24
CA GLU A 193 -14.86 14.15 4.43
C GLU A 193 -14.31 12.73 4.65
N VAL A 194 -15.17 11.73 4.51
CA VAL A 194 -14.76 10.31 4.56
C VAL A 194 -14.34 9.87 3.16
N LEU A 195 -13.04 9.68 2.95
CA LEU A 195 -12.50 9.18 1.69
C LEU A 195 -12.37 7.64 1.73
N TYR A 196 -13.28 6.95 1.03
CA TYR A 196 -13.29 5.48 0.98
C TYR A 196 -12.24 4.90 0.03
N ARG A 197 -12.36 5.19 -1.26
CA ARG A 197 -11.48 4.65 -2.32
C ARG A 197 -10.82 5.74 -3.18
N GLU A 198 -11.14 6.99 -2.90
CA GLU A 198 -10.66 8.13 -3.67
C GLU A 198 -9.24 8.50 -3.22
N TYR A 199 -8.31 8.48 -4.18
CA TYR A 199 -6.98 9.01 -4.03
C TYR A 199 -6.98 10.51 -4.37
N CYS A 200 -6.34 11.33 -3.55
CA CYS A 200 -6.18 12.75 -3.78
C CYS A 200 -4.72 13.14 -3.50
N GLY A 201 -3.95 13.47 -4.55
CA GLY A 201 -2.54 13.86 -4.42
C GLY A 201 -2.35 15.02 -3.46
N ALA A 202 -3.16 16.07 -3.58
CA ALA A 202 -3.11 17.23 -2.69
C ALA A 202 -3.34 16.89 -1.20
N CYS A 203 -4.11 15.84 -0.89
CA CYS A 203 -4.23 15.36 0.49
C CYS A 203 -2.97 14.62 0.97
N GLU A 204 -2.33 13.83 0.12
CA GLU A 204 -1.10 13.11 0.47
C GLU A 204 0.11 14.08 0.53
N ASP A 205 0.10 15.17 -0.24
CA ASP A 205 1.09 16.26 -0.21
C ASP A 205 0.93 17.16 1.04
N ALA A 206 -0.30 17.29 1.56
CA ALA A 206 -0.55 18.00 2.81
C ALA A 206 -0.02 17.27 4.04
N ALA A 207 0.35 15.99 3.90
CA ALA A 207 0.86 15.18 5.00
C ALA A 207 2.19 15.74 5.51
N ARG A 208 2.26 15.93 6.82
CA ARG A 208 3.47 16.30 7.56
C ARG A 208 3.40 15.66 8.94
N PRO A 209 4.54 15.45 9.61
CA PRO A 209 4.54 14.89 10.96
C PRO A 209 3.62 15.66 11.90
N TYR A 210 2.90 14.95 12.77
CA TYR A 210 1.86 15.56 13.60
C TYR A 210 2.38 16.69 14.50
N TRP A 211 3.64 16.59 14.96
CA TRP A 211 4.30 17.62 15.78
C TRP A 211 4.66 18.90 15.00
N LYS A 212 4.62 18.86 13.66
CA LYS A 212 4.81 20.04 12.81
C LYS A 212 3.50 20.79 12.52
N GLN A 213 2.36 20.32 13.04
CA GLN A 213 1.10 21.05 12.94
C GLN A 213 1.10 22.27 13.87
N PRO A 214 0.68 23.45 13.40
CA PRO A 214 0.50 24.61 14.30
C PRO A 214 -0.64 24.37 15.31
N GLN A 215 -0.47 24.83 16.54
CA GLN A 215 -1.53 24.77 17.57
C GLN A 215 -2.83 25.43 17.08
N SER A 216 -2.75 26.62 16.48
CA SER A 216 -3.92 27.33 15.97
C SER A 216 -4.72 26.53 14.93
N TRP A 217 -4.02 25.73 14.10
CA TRP A 217 -4.67 24.86 13.12
C TRP A 217 -5.44 23.72 13.78
N ARG A 218 -4.90 23.16 14.88
CA ARG A 218 -5.57 22.13 15.69
C ARG A 218 -6.75 22.69 16.46
N ASP A 219 -6.59 23.87 17.07
CA ASP A 219 -7.67 24.56 17.81
C ASP A 219 -8.90 24.78 16.92
N GLU A 220 -8.71 25.24 15.67
CA GLU A 220 -9.78 25.43 14.68
C GLU A 220 -10.50 24.12 14.31
N ARG A 221 -9.85 22.97 14.48
CA ARG A 221 -10.33 21.65 14.05
C ARG A 221 -10.71 20.73 15.19
N ARG A 222 -10.61 21.19 16.45
CA ARG A 222 -10.88 20.35 17.63
C ARG A 222 -12.26 19.70 17.57
N ASP A 223 -13.31 20.46 17.26
CA ASP A 223 -14.67 19.92 17.17
C ASP A 223 -14.82 18.83 16.10
N GLN A 224 -14.09 18.97 15.00
CA GLN A 224 -14.05 17.94 13.95
C GLN A 224 -13.30 16.69 14.43
N ALA A 225 -12.17 16.86 15.11
CA ALA A 225 -11.42 15.77 15.70
C ALA A 225 -12.27 14.98 16.72
N VAL A 226 -13.05 15.67 17.56
CA VAL A 226 -13.95 15.02 18.54
C VAL A 226 -15.02 14.20 17.84
N ARG A 227 -15.61 14.71 16.74
CA ARG A 227 -16.57 13.94 15.94
C ARG A 227 -15.95 12.67 15.34
N TRP A 228 -14.69 12.72 14.92
CA TRP A 228 -13.98 11.53 14.44
C TRP A 228 -13.75 10.51 15.54
N ALA A 229 -13.29 10.96 16.72
CA ALA A 229 -13.12 10.09 17.88
C ALA A 229 -14.44 9.42 18.28
N ASP A 230 -15.53 10.18 18.36
CA ASP A 230 -16.85 9.67 18.70
C ASP A 230 -17.37 8.64 17.68
N LYS A 231 -17.26 8.95 16.38
CA LYS A 231 -17.60 8.02 15.29
C LYS A 231 -16.79 6.73 15.37
N GLY A 232 -15.50 6.81 15.73
CA GLY A 232 -14.62 5.66 15.88
C GLY A 232 -15.06 4.76 17.05
N LEU A 233 -15.40 5.37 18.19
CA LEU A 233 -15.88 4.63 19.36
C LEU A 233 -17.25 3.96 19.12
N ASP A 234 -18.18 4.62 18.43
CA ASP A 234 -19.45 3.99 18.02
C ASP A 234 -19.23 2.81 17.08
N HIS A 235 -18.36 2.98 16.09
CA HIS A 235 -18.02 1.91 15.15
C HIS A 235 -17.42 0.72 15.86
N PHE A 236 -16.44 0.96 16.72
CA PHE A 236 -15.81 -0.09 17.52
C PHE A 236 -16.84 -0.80 18.40
N ALA A 237 -17.71 -0.05 19.09
CA ALA A 237 -18.70 -0.63 19.99
C ALA A 237 -19.71 -1.52 19.28
N GLU A 238 -20.26 -1.08 18.14
CA GLU A 238 -21.22 -1.86 17.35
C GLU A 238 -20.60 -3.16 16.82
N GLU A 239 -19.42 -3.08 16.18
CA GLU A 239 -18.73 -4.25 15.62
C GLU A 239 -18.25 -5.21 16.70
N TRP A 240 -17.79 -4.69 17.84
CA TRP A 240 -17.36 -5.49 18.98
C TRP A 240 -18.52 -6.32 19.54
N GLN A 241 -19.68 -5.70 19.74
CA GLN A 241 -20.87 -6.40 20.23
C GLN A 241 -21.36 -7.45 19.22
N ALA A 242 -21.28 -7.16 17.92
CA ALA A 242 -21.58 -8.14 16.89
C ALA A 242 -20.63 -9.34 16.96
N CYS A 243 -19.32 -9.13 17.04
CA CYS A 243 -18.34 -10.22 17.16
C CYS A 243 -18.59 -11.08 18.42
N LEU A 244 -18.88 -10.46 19.57
CA LEU A 244 -19.19 -11.21 20.79
C LEU A 244 -20.48 -12.02 20.66
N ALA A 245 -21.51 -11.46 20.00
CA ALA A 245 -22.74 -12.19 19.72
C ALA A 245 -22.50 -13.37 18.76
N GLU A 246 -21.61 -13.22 17.77
CA GLU A 246 -21.21 -14.31 16.87
C GLU A 246 -20.52 -15.45 17.62
N ILE A 247 -19.62 -15.13 18.56
CA ILE A 247 -18.96 -16.11 19.42
C ILE A 247 -19.98 -16.88 20.26
N ASP A 248 -20.96 -16.18 20.85
CA ASP A 248 -21.96 -16.79 21.73
C ASP A 248 -22.99 -17.64 20.97
N THR A 249 -23.49 -17.15 19.83
CA THR A 249 -24.61 -17.80 19.12
C THR A 249 -24.17 -18.75 18.01
N GLY A 250 -22.95 -18.60 17.48
CA GLY A 250 -22.50 -19.35 16.30
C GLY A 250 -23.20 -18.92 14.99
N GLU A 251 -23.81 -17.74 14.96
CA GLU A 251 -24.55 -17.18 13.82
C GLU A 251 -23.95 -15.84 13.42
N VAL A 252 -24.03 -15.46 12.14
CA VAL A 252 -23.53 -14.15 11.65
C VAL A 252 -24.43 -13.01 12.13
N HIS A 253 -23.83 -11.95 12.68
CA HIS A 253 -24.52 -10.74 13.12
C HIS A 253 -24.10 -9.54 12.26
N ALA A 254 -25.01 -9.07 11.40
CA ALA A 254 -24.74 -7.94 10.51
C ALA A 254 -24.73 -6.60 11.29
N VAL A 255 -23.83 -5.71 10.88
CA VAL A 255 -23.80 -4.30 11.32
C VAL A 255 -24.05 -3.43 10.10
N GLU A 256 -25.16 -2.70 10.08
CA GLU A 256 -25.54 -1.89 8.92
C GLU A 256 -24.72 -0.60 8.84
N ARG A 257 -23.74 -0.53 7.93
CA ARG A 257 -23.01 0.71 7.62
C ARG A 257 -22.98 0.98 6.12
N ALA A 258 -23.27 2.21 5.74
CA ALA A 258 -23.25 2.64 4.35
C ALA A 258 -21.81 2.51 3.81
N ARG A 259 -21.55 1.46 3.02
CA ARG A 259 -20.29 1.13 2.30
C ARG A 259 -19.24 0.31 3.06
N LEU A 260 -19.50 -0.12 4.30
CA LEU A 260 -18.61 -1.03 5.02
C LEU A 260 -19.40 -2.25 5.48
N ASP A 261 -18.92 -3.42 5.12
CA ASP A 261 -19.49 -4.71 5.51
C ASP A 261 -18.34 -5.61 5.96
N ALA A 262 -17.99 -5.50 7.25
CA ALA A 262 -16.91 -6.27 7.86
C ALA A 262 -17.17 -7.79 7.75
N SER A 263 -18.44 -8.21 7.81
CA SER A 263 -18.82 -9.61 7.62
C SER A 263 -18.49 -10.09 6.20
N SER A 264 -18.82 -9.31 5.17
CA SER A 264 -18.51 -9.66 3.78
C SER A 264 -17.01 -9.74 3.53
N ASP A 265 -16.22 -8.78 4.03
CA ASP A 265 -14.77 -8.82 3.86
C ASP A 265 -14.12 -10.00 4.63
N ALA A 266 -14.59 -10.31 5.85
CA ALA A 266 -14.12 -11.47 6.61
C ALA A 266 -14.51 -12.81 5.96
N ILE A 267 -15.68 -12.94 5.35
CA ILE A 267 -16.06 -14.11 4.53
C ILE A 267 -15.14 -14.22 3.31
N GLY A 268 -14.83 -13.09 2.67
CA GLY A 268 -13.89 -13.00 1.56
C GLY A 268 -12.49 -13.49 1.94
N TYR A 269 -11.99 -13.03 3.09
CA TYR A 269 -10.72 -13.47 3.67
C TYR A 269 -10.75 -14.98 3.95
N MET A 270 -11.77 -15.46 4.67
CA MET A 270 -11.92 -16.88 5.00
C MET A 270 -11.88 -17.76 3.75
N ARG A 271 -12.68 -17.46 2.73
CA ARG A 271 -12.71 -18.24 1.48
C ARG A 271 -11.40 -18.16 0.69
N SER A 272 -10.64 -17.08 0.85
CA SER A 272 -9.39 -16.89 0.13
C SER A 272 -8.21 -17.60 0.79
N HIS A 273 -8.28 -17.84 2.09
CA HIS A 273 -7.16 -18.41 2.86
C HIS A 273 -7.48 -19.73 3.55
N TRP A 274 -8.72 -20.23 3.53
CA TRP A 274 -9.13 -21.46 4.21
C TRP A 274 -8.20 -22.63 3.87
N ASN A 275 -8.08 -22.96 2.57
CA ASN A 275 -7.27 -24.09 2.13
C ASN A 275 -5.81 -23.98 2.59
N ARG A 276 -5.22 -22.79 2.47
CA ARG A 276 -3.85 -22.51 2.93
C ARG A 276 -3.70 -22.63 4.45
N MET A 277 -4.59 -22.05 5.24
CA MET A 277 -4.49 -22.05 6.71
C MET A 277 -4.82 -23.40 7.34
N THR A 278 -5.47 -24.29 6.59
CA THR A 278 -5.69 -25.70 6.97
C THR A 278 -4.69 -26.67 6.33
N ALA A 279 -3.76 -26.17 5.52
CA ALA A 279 -2.75 -27.01 4.89
C ALA A 279 -1.68 -27.47 5.89
N TRP A 280 -1.06 -28.61 5.61
CA TRP A 280 0.05 -29.15 6.41
C TRP A 280 1.19 -28.13 6.57
N SER A 281 1.57 -27.46 5.48
CA SER A 281 2.66 -26.47 5.47
C SER A 281 2.43 -25.34 6.47
N PHE A 282 1.19 -24.82 6.53
CA PHE A 282 0.83 -23.78 7.49
C PHE A 282 0.77 -24.32 8.91
N GLY A 283 0.15 -25.48 9.12
CA GLY A 283 0.00 -26.07 10.45
C GLY A 283 1.35 -26.39 11.12
N VAL A 284 2.27 -27.04 10.39
CA VAL A 284 3.61 -27.34 10.92
C VAL A 284 4.40 -26.07 11.19
N TRP A 285 4.33 -25.08 10.30
CA TRP A 285 4.94 -23.78 10.56
C TRP A 285 4.40 -23.13 11.83
N ALA A 286 3.08 -23.05 11.98
CA ALA A 286 2.45 -22.42 13.14
C ALA A 286 2.82 -23.12 14.45
N GLU A 287 2.78 -24.46 14.48
CA GLU A 287 3.14 -25.24 15.67
C GLU A 287 4.63 -25.19 16.00
N THR A 288 5.48 -25.06 14.99
CA THR A 288 6.94 -25.12 15.16
C THR A 288 7.54 -23.75 15.48
N PHE A 289 7.03 -22.68 14.87
CA PHE A 289 7.65 -21.35 14.90
C PHE A 289 6.84 -20.29 15.66
N LEU A 290 5.58 -20.54 15.99
CA LEU A 290 4.72 -19.57 16.66
C LEU A 290 4.32 -20.02 18.06
N LYS A 291 4.01 -19.05 18.91
CA LYS A 291 3.55 -19.28 20.30
C LYS A 291 2.15 -18.72 20.53
N ASP A 292 1.24 -19.59 20.97
CA ASP A 292 -0.13 -19.20 21.36
C ASP A 292 -0.10 -18.17 22.51
N GLY A 293 -0.87 -17.10 22.35
CA GLY A 293 -0.90 -15.93 23.24
C GLY A 293 0.18 -14.89 22.97
N VAL A 294 1.12 -15.15 22.06
CA VAL A 294 2.20 -14.23 21.69
C VAL A 294 2.12 -13.86 20.21
N ASP A 295 1.98 -14.86 19.34
CA ASP A 295 1.99 -14.70 17.88
C ASP A 295 0.61 -14.90 17.25
N TYR A 296 -0.22 -15.73 17.88
CA TYR A 296 -1.61 -16.01 17.52
C TYR A 296 -2.43 -16.36 18.77
N PHE A 297 -3.73 -16.53 18.62
CA PHE A 297 -4.63 -17.00 19.67
C PHE A 297 -5.43 -18.22 19.22
N SER A 298 -5.41 -19.28 20.03
CA SER A 298 -6.18 -20.51 19.81
C SER A 298 -7.63 -20.44 20.29
N SER A 299 -8.05 -19.33 20.89
CA SER A 299 -9.38 -19.12 21.47
C SER A 299 -9.90 -17.75 21.11
N LEU A 300 -11.13 -17.68 20.60
CA LEU A 300 -11.80 -16.42 20.25
C LEU A 300 -12.00 -15.49 21.47
N GLU A 301 -12.25 -16.06 22.66
CA GLU A 301 -12.37 -15.27 23.90
C GLU A 301 -11.04 -14.61 24.28
N ARG A 302 -9.94 -15.38 24.24
CA ARG A 302 -8.59 -14.83 24.49
C ARG A 302 -8.22 -13.79 23.44
N TYR A 303 -8.63 -14.02 22.19
CA TYR A 303 -8.40 -13.09 21.10
C TYR A 303 -9.19 -11.79 21.26
N ALA A 304 -10.45 -11.86 21.68
CA ALA A 304 -11.28 -10.68 21.99
C ALA A 304 -10.62 -9.84 23.08
N ASN A 305 -10.18 -10.49 24.15
CA ASN A 305 -9.46 -9.82 25.23
C ASN A 305 -8.18 -9.13 24.73
N ASN A 306 -7.46 -9.72 23.78
CA ASN A 306 -6.30 -9.08 23.16
C ASN A 306 -6.69 -7.86 22.33
N LEU A 307 -7.74 -7.96 21.52
CA LEU A 307 -8.27 -6.85 20.72
C LEU A 307 -8.63 -5.66 21.64
N ALA A 308 -9.40 -5.90 22.70
CA ALA A 308 -9.77 -4.84 23.65
C ALA A 308 -8.55 -4.19 24.34
N LYS A 309 -7.59 -5.00 24.81
CA LYS A 309 -6.34 -4.48 25.41
C LYS A 309 -5.53 -3.67 24.40
N THR A 310 -5.42 -4.13 23.16
CA THR A 310 -4.69 -3.43 22.09
C THR A 310 -5.37 -2.10 21.78
N THR A 311 -6.70 -2.05 21.73
CA THR A 311 -7.45 -0.81 21.55
C THR A 311 -7.27 0.15 22.72
N GLN A 312 -7.31 -0.33 23.97
CA GLN A 312 -7.02 0.50 25.15
C GLN A 312 -5.61 1.09 25.07
N ARG A 313 -4.61 0.28 24.73
CA ARG A 313 -3.22 0.74 24.58
C ARG A 313 -3.03 1.70 23.40
N LEU A 314 -3.80 1.57 22.32
CA LEU A 314 -3.80 2.54 21.23
C LEU A 314 -4.30 3.91 21.72
N LEU A 315 -5.36 3.92 22.54
CA LEU A 315 -6.10 5.14 22.90
C LEU A 315 -5.76 5.71 24.28
N SER A 316 -4.88 5.07 25.07
CA SER A 316 -4.52 5.52 26.41
C SER A 316 -3.17 5.00 26.88
N GLY A 317 -2.62 5.64 27.92
CA GLY A 317 -1.39 5.23 28.60
C GLY A 317 -0.11 5.34 27.79
N ASP A 318 0.98 4.86 28.38
CA ASP A 318 2.30 4.87 27.78
C ASP A 318 2.50 3.75 26.74
N LEU A 319 3.14 4.11 25.63
CA LEU A 319 3.75 3.16 24.70
C LEU A 319 5.24 3.44 24.62
N ASP A 320 6.02 2.48 25.06
CA ASP A 320 7.48 2.47 24.98
C ASP A 320 7.97 1.30 24.13
N VAL A 321 9.01 1.56 23.34
CA VAL A 321 9.74 0.56 22.58
C VAL A 321 11.22 0.72 22.87
N ASP A 322 11.83 -0.37 23.30
CA ASP A 322 13.28 -0.51 23.38
C ASP A 322 13.82 -0.90 21.98
N PRO A 323 14.66 -0.07 21.33
CA PRO A 323 15.20 -0.36 20.01
C PRO A 323 15.92 -1.71 19.93
N ASP A 324 16.67 -2.07 20.98
CA ASP A 324 17.41 -3.33 21.00
C ASP A 324 16.44 -4.52 20.99
N GLN A 325 15.38 -4.46 21.80
CA GLN A 325 14.32 -5.48 21.82
C GLN A 325 13.54 -5.52 20.49
N PHE A 326 13.27 -4.36 19.88
CA PHE A 326 12.65 -4.31 18.56
C PHE A 326 13.50 -5.04 17.51
N GLU A 327 14.81 -4.86 17.51
CA GLU A 327 15.71 -5.58 16.61
C GLU A 327 15.69 -7.09 16.85
N VAL A 328 15.68 -7.52 18.11
CA VAL A 328 15.56 -8.95 18.48
C VAL A 328 14.24 -9.54 17.96
N ASP A 329 13.12 -8.90 18.26
CA ASP A 329 11.80 -9.36 17.84
C ASP A 329 11.66 -9.36 16.30
N ARG A 330 12.21 -8.33 15.63
CA ARG A 330 12.23 -8.25 14.16
C ARG A 330 13.07 -9.37 13.55
N GLY A 331 14.22 -9.70 14.14
CA GLY A 331 15.02 -10.87 13.77
C GLY A 331 14.24 -12.18 13.91
N ARG A 332 13.52 -12.35 15.02
CA ARG A 332 12.62 -13.50 15.25
C ARG A 332 11.56 -13.61 14.14
N ARG A 333 10.92 -12.50 13.76
CA ARG A 333 9.94 -12.44 12.67
C ARG A 333 10.54 -12.80 11.31
N ALA A 334 11.77 -12.38 11.04
CA ALA A 334 12.47 -12.72 9.80
C ALA A 334 12.68 -14.23 9.64
N VAL A 335 13.07 -14.91 10.72
CA VAL A 335 13.19 -16.37 10.75
C VAL A 335 11.83 -17.03 10.53
N GLN A 336 10.77 -16.54 11.19
CA GLN A 336 9.40 -17.04 11.01
C GLN A 336 8.92 -16.91 9.56
N ASP A 337 9.22 -15.79 8.89
CA ASP A 337 8.83 -15.54 7.48
C ASP A 337 9.52 -16.49 6.51
N VAL A 338 10.84 -16.66 6.64
CA VAL A 338 11.61 -17.56 5.79
C VAL A 338 11.18 -19.00 6.01
N ALA A 339 10.97 -19.41 7.27
CA ALA A 339 10.47 -20.74 7.58
C ALA A 339 9.11 -21.01 6.93
N TYR A 340 8.18 -20.05 6.98
CA TYR A 340 6.88 -20.21 6.32
C TYR A 340 7.02 -20.40 4.80
N ARG A 341 7.87 -19.58 4.16
CA ARG A 341 8.17 -19.68 2.72
C ARG A 341 8.74 -21.05 2.35
N LEU A 342 9.60 -21.62 3.18
CA LEU A 342 10.17 -22.96 2.96
C LEU A 342 9.14 -24.07 3.10
N TYR A 343 8.28 -24.02 4.13
CA TYR A 343 7.18 -24.99 4.25
C TYR A 343 6.18 -24.89 3.10
N LEU A 344 5.89 -23.68 2.64
CA LEU A 344 5.03 -23.48 1.47
C LEU A 344 5.68 -24.03 0.20
N ALA A 345 6.99 -23.84 0.00
CA ALA A 345 7.75 -24.43 -1.10
C ALA A 345 7.74 -25.96 -1.04
N LEU A 346 7.92 -26.58 0.14
CA LEU A 346 7.81 -28.02 0.32
C LEU A 346 6.44 -28.57 -0.11
N GLY A 347 5.37 -27.80 0.09
CA GLY A 347 4.02 -28.15 -0.37
C GLY A 347 3.85 -28.24 -1.89
N TRP A 348 4.83 -27.80 -2.69
CA TRP A 348 4.85 -28.01 -4.15
C TRP A 348 5.38 -29.39 -4.57
N LEU A 349 6.04 -30.11 -3.67
CA LEU A 349 6.59 -31.43 -3.95
C LEU A 349 5.55 -32.50 -3.63
N GLU A 350 5.39 -33.48 -4.52
CA GLU A 350 4.40 -34.54 -4.34
C GLU A 350 4.77 -35.46 -3.15
N ASP A 351 3.77 -35.75 -2.32
CA ASP A 351 3.89 -36.60 -1.13
C ASP A 351 4.46 -37.99 -1.46
N GLY A 352 5.39 -38.46 -0.63
CA GLY A 352 5.98 -39.79 -0.75
C GLY A 352 7.00 -39.96 -1.90
N THR A 353 7.29 -38.90 -2.66
CA THR A 353 8.31 -38.94 -3.71
C THR A 353 9.74 -38.98 -3.16
N GLN A 354 10.71 -39.34 -4.02
CA GLN A 354 12.14 -39.21 -3.67
C GLN A 354 12.56 -37.74 -3.57
N THR A 355 11.98 -36.87 -4.43
CA THR A 355 12.25 -35.43 -4.46
C THR A 355 11.89 -34.76 -3.14
N LEU A 356 10.68 -35.02 -2.62
CA LEU A 356 10.27 -34.49 -1.31
C LEU A 356 11.21 -34.97 -0.19
N ARG A 357 11.51 -36.27 -0.16
CA ARG A 357 12.42 -36.83 0.86
C ARG A 357 13.81 -36.21 0.82
N GLU A 358 14.36 -35.97 -0.37
CA GLU A 358 15.65 -35.30 -0.54
C GLU A 358 15.61 -33.84 -0.04
N ALA A 359 14.53 -33.11 -0.33
CA ALA A 359 14.34 -31.75 0.17
C ALA A 359 14.18 -31.73 1.71
N GLU A 360 13.38 -32.63 2.28
CA GLU A 360 13.17 -32.74 3.73
C GLU A 360 14.44 -33.15 4.49
N GLU A 361 15.17 -34.15 3.99
CA GLU A 361 16.46 -34.59 4.55
C GLU A 361 17.45 -33.43 4.67
N ARG A 362 17.30 -32.42 3.81
CA ARG A 362 18.15 -31.24 3.80
C ARG A 362 17.62 -30.07 4.63
N LEU A 363 16.34 -29.72 4.48
CA LEU A 363 15.77 -28.51 5.04
C LEU A 363 15.32 -28.68 6.49
N MET A 364 14.79 -29.85 6.86
CA MET A 364 14.19 -30.06 8.18
C MET A 364 15.17 -29.87 9.34
N PRO A 365 16.43 -30.36 9.29
CA PRO A 365 17.39 -30.11 10.37
C PRO A 365 17.65 -28.62 10.63
N THR A 366 17.74 -27.82 9.56
CA THR A 366 17.96 -26.37 9.66
C THR A 366 16.71 -25.64 10.13
N LEU A 367 15.52 -26.08 9.70
CA LEU A 367 14.25 -25.57 10.21
C LEU A 367 14.08 -25.86 11.71
N GLU A 368 14.44 -27.04 12.19
CA GLU A 368 14.41 -27.39 13.62
C GLU A 368 15.38 -26.52 14.45
N GLN A 369 16.58 -26.26 13.93
CA GLN A 369 17.54 -25.35 14.56
C GLN A 369 17.01 -23.90 14.59
N ALA A 370 16.43 -23.43 13.49
CA ALA A 370 15.81 -22.11 13.41
C ALA A 370 14.62 -21.96 14.36
N ALA A 371 13.82 -23.02 14.53
CA ALA A 371 12.75 -23.04 15.51
C ALA A 371 13.29 -22.94 16.94
N HIS A 372 14.37 -23.68 17.24
CA HIS A 372 15.06 -23.57 18.53
C HIS A 372 15.52 -22.13 18.80
N HIS A 373 16.10 -21.46 17.80
CA HIS A 373 16.48 -20.05 17.89
C HIS A 373 15.27 -19.16 18.24
N VAL A 374 14.19 -19.26 17.47
CA VAL A 374 12.96 -18.47 17.66
C VAL A 374 12.39 -18.61 19.07
N HIS A 375 12.40 -19.81 19.65
CA HIS A 375 11.85 -20.04 21.00
C HIS A 375 12.74 -19.56 22.15
N HIS A 376 14.03 -19.31 21.91
CA HIS A 376 14.99 -18.97 22.97
C HIS A 376 15.59 -17.56 22.83
N VAL A 377 15.38 -16.88 21.70
CA VAL A 377 16.01 -15.57 21.42
C VAL A 377 15.66 -14.52 22.47
N ASP A 378 14.43 -14.54 22.99
CA ASP A 378 13.95 -13.58 24.01
C ASP A 378 14.52 -13.87 25.42
N GLU A 379 14.94 -15.11 25.70
CA GLU A 379 15.48 -15.52 26.99
C GLU A 379 17.02 -15.45 27.05
N GLN A 380 17.65 -15.43 25.87
CA GLN A 380 19.09 -15.55 25.69
C GLN A 380 19.60 -14.40 24.84
N ALA A 381 19.97 -13.30 25.49
CA ALA A 381 20.44 -12.09 24.79
C ALA A 381 21.57 -12.36 23.79
N GLN A 382 22.43 -13.36 24.00
CA GLN A 382 23.46 -13.72 23.00
C GLN A 382 22.90 -14.27 21.68
N LEU A 383 21.65 -14.77 21.64
CA LEU A 383 21.05 -15.32 20.43
C LEU A 383 20.59 -14.23 19.47
N SER A 384 20.24 -13.03 19.93
CA SER A 384 19.72 -11.97 19.06
C SER A 384 20.67 -11.64 17.91
N ASP A 385 21.97 -11.64 18.19
CA ASP A 385 23.06 -11.33 17.26
C ASP A 385 23.12 -12.31 16.06
N PHE A 386 22.51 -13.49 16.19
CA PHE A 386 22.57 -14.55 15.18
C PHE A 386 21.30 -14.68 14.33
N SER A 387 20.28 -13.83 14.52
CA SER A 387 19.02 -13.96 13.77
C SER A 387 19.22 -13.79 12.26
N GLY A 388 20.13 -12.89 11.86
CA GLY A 388 20.57 -12.75 10.47
C GLY A 388 21.19 -14.04 9.94
N ASP A 389 22.19 -14.58 10.66
CA ASP A 389 22.88 -15.83 10.29
C ASP A 389 21.90 -17.00 10.13
N VAL A 390 20.90 -17.13 10.99
CA VAL A 390 19.86 -18.18 10.89
C VAL A 390 19.03 -18.02 9.61
N VAL A 391 18.66 -16.78 9.24
CA VAL A 391 18.01 -16.51 7.95
C VAL A 391 18.92 -16.92 6.79
N LEU A 392 20.21 -16.59 6.86
CA LEU A 392 21.15 -16.92 5.81
C LEU A 392 21.34 -18.43 5.66
N ASP A 393 21.45 -19.17 6.77
CA ASP A 393 21.58 -20.62 6.79
C ASP A 393 20.36 -21.29 6.14
N LEU A 394 19.14 -20.84 6.47
CA LEU A 394 17.91 -21.34 5.84
C LEU A 394 17.93 -21.13 4.32
N LEU A 395 18.31 -19.94 3.85
CA LEU A 395 18.38 -19.63 2.42
C LEU A 395 19.51 -20.40 1.70
N LEU A 396 20.66 -20.57 2.35
CA LEU A 396 21.79 -21.35 1.81
C LEU A 396 21.43 -22.83 1.68
N GLU A 397 20.70 -23.40 2.63
CA GLU A 397 20.24 -24.77 2.54
C GLU A 397 19.16 -24.94 1.48
N PHE A 398 18.27 -23.96 1.31
CA PHE A 398 17.32 -23.94 0.21
C PHE A 398 18.00 -23.88 -1.16
N ASP A 399 19.01 -23.04 -1.35
CA ASP A 399 19.74 -22.93 -2.62
C ASP A 399 20.36 -24.28 -3.06
N ARG A 400 20.74 -25.14 -2.11
CA ARG A 400 21.26 -26.49 -2.42
C ARG A 400 20.21 -27.44 -2.98
N VAL A 401 18.93 -27.21 -2.67
CA VAL A 401 17.79 -28.03 -3.13
C VAL A 401 16.86 -27.29 -4.09
N ARG A 402 17.12 -26.02 -4.43
CA ARG A 402 16.24 -25.19 -5.28
C ARG A 402 15.88 -25.83 -6.62
N HIS A 403 16.79 -26.64 -7.18
CA HIS A 403 16.64 -27.33 -8.45
C HIS A 403 15.57 -28.45 -8.41
N LEU A 404 15.08 -28.80 -7.22
CA LEU A 404 13.98 -29.74 -7.01
C LEU A 404 12.60 -29.07 -7.15
N PHE A 405 12.53 -27.74 -7.16
CA PHE A 405 11.30 -26.96 -7.17
C PHE A 405 11.06 -26.31 -8.55
N PRO A 406 9.82 -25.94 -8.88
CA PRO A 406 9.53 -25.09 -10.04
C PRO A 406 10.32 -23.76 -9.98
N ASP A 407 10.73 -23.23 -11.14
CA ASP A 407 11.57 -22.01 -11.23
C ASP A 407 10.92 -20.82 -10.50
N GLU A 408 9.63 -20.62 -10.68
CA GLU A 408 8.82 -19.60 -10.00
C GLU A 408 8.86 -19.70 -8.45
N VAL A 409 8.92 -20.92 -7.90
CA VAL A 409 9.07 -21.14 -6.45
C VAL A 409 10.52 -20.90 -6.03
N ALA A 410 11.47 -21.45 -6.78
CA ALA A 410 12.91 -21.34 -6.52
C ALA A 410 13.39 -19.88 -6.52
N GLU A 411 12.86 -19.05 -7.41
CA GLU A 411 13.11 -17.62 -7.46
C GLU A 411 12.38 -16.86 -6.36
N ALA A 412 11.15 -17.26 -6.01
CA ALA A 412 10.35 -16.51 -5.06
C ALA A 412 10.89 -16.59 -3.64
N VAL A 413 11.29 -17.77 -3.15
CA VAL A 413 11.73 -18.03 -1.76
C VAL A 413 12.82 -17.05 -1.26
N PRO A 414 13.91 -16.74 -2.00
CA PRO A 414 14.92 -15.80 -1.54
C PRO A 414 14.53 -14.32 -1.69
N SER A 415 13.54 -13.97 -2.51
CA SER A 415 13.09 -12.58 -2.69
C SER A 415 12.22 -12.10 -1.53
N LEU A 416 12.85 -11.77 -0.39
CA LEU A 416 12.16 -11.40 0.84
C LEU A 416 11.64 -9.95 0.84
N GLY A 417 12.31 -9.06 0.09
CA GLY A 417 12.00 -7.63 0.03
C GLY A 417 12.41 -6.84 1.29
N TYR A 418 13.34 -7.34 2.09
CA TYR A 418 13.81 -6.62 3.27
C TYR A 418 14.77 -5.50 2.87
N THR A 419 14.42 -4.26 3.18
CA THR A 419 15.26 -3.07 2.93
C THR A 419 16.02 -2.63 4.19
N TRP A 420 15.72 -3.22 5.34
CA TRP A 420 16.25 -2.84 6.65
C TRP A 420 17.33 -3.81 7.19
N CYS A 421 17.64 -4.88 6.46
CA CYS A 421 18.67 -5.87 6.81
C CYS A 421 19.33 -6.35 5.53
N GLU A 422 20.65 -6.21 5.38
CA GLU A 422 21.41 -6.56 4.16
C GLU A 422 20.70 -6.12 2.86
N PRO A 423 20.37 -4.83 2.70
CA PRO A 423 19.52 -4.35 1.61
C PRO A 423 20.04 -4.76 0.24
N GLU A 424 21.36 -4.71 0.00
CA GLU A 424 21.98 -5.10 -1.27
C GLU A 424 21.65 -6.56 -1.64
N ARG A 425 21.66 -7.46 -0.66
CA ARG A 425 21.38 -8.89 -0.87
C ARG A 425 19.94 -9.12 -1.29
N PHE A 426 18.98 -8.51 -0.58
CA PHE A 426 17.57 -8.75 -0.85
C PHE A 426 17.05 -7.94 -2.03
N VAL A 427 17.70 -6.82 -2.36
CA VAL A 427 17.56 -6.16 -3.65
C VAL A 427 17.99 -7.11 -4.76
N GLN A 428 19.17 -7.72 -4.68
CA GLN A 428 19.63 -8.67 -5.70
C GLN A 428 18.67 -9.85 -5.87
N ALA A 429 18.08 -10.36 -4.79
CA ALA A 429 17.11 -11.44 -4.85
C ALA A 429 15.76 -11.01 -5.47
N GLY A 430 15.34 -9.75 -5.29
CA GLY A 430 14.12 -9.18 -5.89
C GLY A 430 14.33 -8.54 -7.26
N HIS A 431 15.59 -8.43 -7.72
CA HIS A 431 16.02 -7.61 -8.85
C HIS A 431 15.21 -7.85 -10.13
N GLY A 432 15.06 -9.11 -10.56
CA GLY A 432 14.33 -9.42 -11.79
C GLY A 432 12.85 -9.00 -11.78
N LEU A 433 12.20 -8.98 -10.60
CA LEU A 433 10.83 -8.47 -10.48
C LEU A 433 10.78 -6.96 -10.68
N LEU A 434 11.74 -6.24 -10.12
CA LEU A 434 11.81 -4.79 -10.25
C LEU A 434 12.22 -4.35 -11.66
N GLU A 435 13.17 -5.06 -12.29
CA GLU A 435 13.60 -4.82 -13.66
C GLU A 435 12.44 -4.99 -14.66
N GLU A 436 11.63 -6.04 -14.49
CA GLU A 436 10.38 -6.22 -15.25
C GLU A 436 9.44 -5.01 -15.06
N GLY A 437 9.27 -4.58 -13.80
CA GLY A 437 8.43 -3.43 -13.47
C GLY A 437 8.89 -2.14 -14.13
N VAL A 438 10.18 -1.83 -14.07
CA VAL A 438 10.77 -0.64 -14.69
C VAL A 438 10.61 -0.69 -16.21
N SER A 439 10.88 -1.85 -16.82
CA SER A 439 10.73 -2.05 -18.26
C SER A 439 9.30 -1.85 -18.76
N GLN A 440 8.29 -2.20 -17.94
CA GLN A 440 6.90 -1.92 -18.27
C GLN A 440 6.48 -0.47 -17.96
N ALA A 441 7.06 0.13 -16.93
CA ALA A 441 6.71 1.47 -16.46
C ALA A 441 7.25 2.58 -17.36
N VAL A 442 8.48 2.42 -17.88
CA VAL A 442 9.20 3.39 -18.72
C VAL A 442 9.91 2.69 -19.90
N PRO A 443 9.16 2.00 -20.78
CA PRO A 443 9.73 1.12 -21.79
C PRO A 443 10.74 1.79 -22.72
N MET A 444 10.49 3.02 -23.17
CA MET A 444 11.39 3.71 -24.08
C MET A 444 12.68 4.17 -23.40
N ALA A 445 12.62 4.59 -22.14
CA ALA A 445 13.81 4.91 -21.36
C ALA A 445 14.60 3.64 -20.99
N ALA A 446 13.92 2.56 -20.61
CA ALA A 446 14.53 1.26 -20.33
C ALA A 446 15.27 0.70 -21.56
N ASP A 447 14.65 0.77 -22.74
CA ASP A 447 15.27 0.39 -24.02
C ASP A 447 16.54 1.20 -24.34
N GLN A 448 16.64 2.45 -23.87
CA GLN A 448 17.85 3.27 -24.06
C GLN A 448 18.96 2.97 -23.06
N LEU A 449 18.60 2.39 -21.91
CA LEU A 449 19.58 1.92 -20.92
C LEU A 449 20.15 0.56 -21.34
N ASP A 450 19.35 -0.31 -21.95
CA ASP A 450 19.75 -1.63 -22.50
C ASP A 450 20.68 -2.40 -21.54
N GLU A 451 21.98 -2.51 -21.85
CA GLU A 451 22.99 -3.20 -21.03
C GLU A 451 23.16 -2.61 -19.62
N ASP A 452 22.87 -1.32 -19.43
CA ASP A 452 23.01 -0.61 -18.15
C ASP A 452 21.75 -0.74 -17.26
N LEU A 453 20.60 -1.21 -17.80
CA LEU A 453 19.33 -1.22 -17.05
C LEU A 453 19.44 -2.00 -15.74
N SER A 454 20.08 -3.16 -15.79
CA SER A 454 20.23 -4.06 -14.64
C SER A 454 20.96 -3.38 -13.46
N GLU A 455 22.11 -2.75 -13.72
CA GLU A 455 22.89 -2.02 -12.70
C GLU A 455 22.11 -0.81 -12.18
N ARG A 456 21.38 -0.12 -13.06
CA ARG A 456 20.56 1.05 -12.69
C ARG A 456 19.40 0.66 -11.79
N VAL A 457 18.75 -0.47 -12.05
CA VAL A 457 17.65 -0.98 -11.22
C VAL A 457 18.15 -1.34 -9.82
N GLU A 458 19.32 -1.95 -9.70
CA GLU A 458 19.94 -2.25 -8.40
C GLU A 458 20.24 -0.96 -7.61
N ALA A 459 20.88 0.02 -8.25
CA ALA A 459 21.18 1.31 -7.64
C ALA A 459 19.91 2.09 -7.26
N PHE A 460 18.87 2.03 -8.10
CA PHE A 460 17.57 2.63 -7.81
C PHE A 460 16.92 1.98 -6.60
N ALA A 461 16.93 0.65 -6.46
CA ALA A 461 16.31 -0.04 -5.34
C ALA A 461 16.94 0.31 -3.97
N LEU A 462 18.15 0.85 -3.97
CA LEU A 462 18.88 1.34 -2.79
C LEU A 462 18.73 2.85 -2.55
N SER A 463 17.96 3.55 -3.39
CA SER A 463 17.74 5.00 -3.31
C SER A 463 16.53 5.38 -2.44
N ASP A 464 16.52 6.62 -1.95
CA ASP A 464 15.38 7.18 -1.22
C ASP A 464 14.15 7.31 -2.14
N GLU A 465 14.36 7.60 -3.43
CA GLU A 465 13.30 7.71 -4.42
C GLU A 465 12.53 6.40 -4.57
N PHE A 466 13.17 5.24 -4.49
CA PHE A 466 12.49 3.96 -4.59
C PHE A 466 11.48 3.75 -3.46
N ALA A 467 11.85 4.12 -2.24
CA ALA A 467 10.98 4.05 -1.06
C ALA A 467 9.91 5.16 -1.04
N SER A 468 9.99 6.16 -1.91
CA SER A 468 9.04 7.28 -1.92
C SER A 468 7.62 6.84 -2.30
N HIS A 469 6.63 7.68 -1.98
CA HIS A 469 5.23 7.40 -2.31
C HIS A 469 4.96 7.66 -3.80
N GLY A 470 4.16 6.81 -4.45
CA GLY A 470 3.71 7.04 -5.83
C GLY A 470 3.80 5.80 -6.72
N ARG A 471 3.81 6.02 -8.03
CA ARG A 471 3.99 4.96 -9.05
C ARG A 471 5.47 4.76 -9.37
N LEU A 472 5.84 3.53 -9.75
CA LEU A 472 7.22 3.17 -10.09
C LEU A 472 7.82 4.09 -11.15
N ALA A 473 7.07 4.40 -12.22
CA ALA A 473 7.54 5.28 -13.31
C ALA A 473 8.01 6.66 -12.82
N HIS A 474 7.28 7.28 -11.89
CA HIS A 474 7.62 8.61 -11.38
C HIS A 474 8.86 8.53 -10.49
N ARG A 475 8.88 7.56 -9.56
CA ARG A 475 10.02 7.36 -8.66
C ARG A 475 11.32 7.10 -9.43
N PHE A 476 11.25 6.28 -10.47
CA PHE A 476 12.40 5.98 -11.31
C PHE A 476 12.83 7.19 -12.16
N ALA A 477 11.88 7.96 -12.72
CA ALA A 477 12.19 9.18 -13.46
C ALA A 477 12.84 10.26 -12.57
N ASP A 478 12.33 10.44 -11.34
CA ASP A 478 12.87 11.36 -10.35
C ASP A 478 14.28 10.96 -9.95
N TRP A 479 14.51 9.66 -9.69
CA TRP A 479 15.84 9.13 -9.42
C TRP A 479 16.80 9.38 -10.59
N LEU A 480 16.42 9.05 -11.83
CA LEU A 480 17.24 9.27 -13.01
C LEU A 480 17.66 10.74 -13.15
N ALA A 481 16.77 11.69 -12.81
CA ALA A 481 17.05 13.12 -12.87
C ALA A 481 18.18 13.57 -11.90
N THR A 482 18.48 12.77 -10.87
CA THR A 482 19.57 13.03 -9.90
C THR A 482 20.88 12.31 -10.22
N THR A 483 20.88 11.40 -11.20
CA THR A 483 22.02 10.53 -11.51
C THR A 483 22.79 10.98 -12.76
N GLU A 484 24.01 10.49 -12.90
CA GLU A 484 24.82 10.66 -14.11
C GLU A 484 24.32 9.74 -15.24
N VAL A 485 23.20 10.12 -15.86
CA VAL A 485 22.68 9.52 -17.11
C VAL A 485 22.59 10.58 -18.21
N PRO A 486 22.62 10.19 -19.50
CA PRO A 486 22.38 11.15 -20.57
C PRO A 486 21.03 11.85 -20.34
N GLY A 487 21.02 13.20 -20.32
CA GLY A 487 19.82 13.96 -19.96
C GLY A 487 18.57 13.63 -20.78
N ARG A 488 18.75 13.13 -22.02
CA ARG A 488 17.68 12.61 -22.87
C ARG A 488 16.95 11.41 -22.25
N VAL A 489 17.67 10.48 -21.62
CA VAL A 489 17.08 9.26 -21.02
C VAL A 489 16.23 9.64 -19.81
N ALA A 490 16.75 10.50 -18.93
CA ALA A 490 16.01 11.02 -17.78
C ALA A 490 14.76 11.78 -18.22
N GLU A 491 14.87 12.62 -19.25
CA GLU A 491 13.71 13.36 -19.78
C GLU A 491 12.68 12.43 -20.45
N LEU A 492 13.11 11.36 -21.11
CA LEU A 492 12.23 10.35 -21.69
C LEU A 492 11.47 9.57 -20.60
N ALA A 493 12.14 9.16 -19.53
CA ALA A 493 11.48 8.53 -18.38
C ALA A 493 10.45 9.47 -17.75
N ARG A 494 10.79 10.77 -17.62
CA ARG A 494 9.86 11.82 -17.15
C ARG A 494 8.65 11.94 -18.06
N PHE A 495 8.84 11.89 -19.39
CA PHE A 495 7.74 11.89 -20.35
C PHE A 495 6.81 10.69 -20.15
N GLU A 496 7.37 9.47 -20.04
CA GLU A 496 6.58 8.24 -19.87
C GLU A 496 5.80 8.23 -18.55
N ALA A 497 6.43 8.68 -17.46
CA ALA A 497 5.79 8.87 -16.16
C ALA A 497 4.61 9.86 -16.25
N TRP A 498 4.84 11.04 -16.83
CA TRP A 498 3.80 12.05 -17.06
C TRP A 498 2.67 11.52 -17.94
N ALA A 499 3.00 10.79 -19.00
CA ALA A 499 2.06 10.25 -19.98
C ALA A 499 1.05 9.29 -19.32
N MET A 500 1.53 8.47 -18.37
CA MET A 500 0.75 7.44 -17.69
C MET A 500 0.17 7.88 -16.34
N ALA A 501 0.42 9.11 -15.91
CA ALA A 501 -0.08 9.63 -14.64
C ALA A 501 -1.62 9.69 -14.60
N PRO A 502 -2.25 9.44 -13.43
CA PRO A 502 -3.69 9.67 -13.25
C PRO A 502 -4.05 11.17 -13.37
N PRO A 503 -5.33 11.52 -13.56
CA PRO A 503 -6.49 10.65 -13.77
C PRO A 503 -6.52 10.06 -15.19
N LYS A 504 -7.15 8.89 -15.34
CA LYS A 504 -7.27 8.14 -16.62
C LYS A 504 -8.70 8.03 -17.16
N LYS A 505 -9.68 8.70 -16.54
CA LYS A 505 -11.10 8.59 -16.92
C LYS A 505 -11.80 9.93 -16.86
N ASP A 506 -12.56 10.23 -17.91
CA ASP A 506 -13.55 11.31 -17.97
C ASP A 506 -14.88 10.70 -18.40
N ARG A 507 -15.66 10.21 -17.42
CA ARG A 507 -16.89 9.47 -17.69
C ARG A 507 -17.93 10.31 -18.43
N ASP A 508 -17.98 11.61 -18.15
CA ASP A 508 -18.89 12.53 -18.85
C ASP A 508 -18.51 12.67 -20.33
N ALA A 509 -17.21 12.80 -20.62
CA ALA A 509 -16.73 12.83 -21.99
C ALA A 509 -17.00 11.52 -22.72
N GLU A 510 -16.72 10.38 -22.08
CA GLU A 510 -16.89 9.06 -22.68
C GLU A 510 -18.35 8.74 -23.05
N LEU A 511 -19.30 9.19 -22.23
CA LEU A 511 -20.72 8.88 -22.38
C LEU A 511 -21.50 9.94 -23.18
N PHE A 512 -21.11 11.21 -23.09
CA PHE A 512 -21.97 12.31 -23.56
C PHE A 512 -21.28 13.28 -24.52
N ALA A 513 -19.96 13.21 -24.72
CA ALA A 513 -19.29 14.06 -25.70
C ALA A 513 -19.85 13.82 -27.11
N CYS A 514 -20.10 14.92 -27.83
CA CYS A 514 -20.59 14.90 -29.20
C CYS A 514 -19.61 15.62 -30.12
N LEU A 515 -19.52 15.16 -31.37
CA LEU A 515 -18.87 15.94 -32.43
C LEU A 515 -19.92 16.81 -33.14
N PRO A 516 -19.66 18.12 -33.30
CA PRO A 516 -20.55 18.99 -34.06
C PRO A 516 -20.51 18.63 -35.55
N GLY A 517 -21.64 18.75 -36.25
CA GLY A 517 -21.70 18.52 -37.69
C GLY A 517 -21.03 19.63 -38.52
N SER A 518 -20.78 20.79 -37.92
CA SER A 518 -20.01 21.90 -38.48
C SER A 518 -19.51 22.84 -37.39
N LEU A 519 -18.51 23.67 -37.68
CA LEU A 519 -18.07 24.70 -36.74
C LEU A 519 -19.13 25.78 -36.49
N ASP A 520 -20.01 26.04 -37.46
CA ASP A 520 -21.16 26.92 -37.26
C ASP A 520 -22.15 26.33 -36.24
N GLU A 521 -22.42 25.02 -36.32
CA GLU A 521 -23.23 24.33 -35.31
C GLU A 521 -22.54 24.44 -33.94
N TYR A 522 -21.24 24.14 -33.87
CA TYR A 522 -20.49 24.27 -32.63
C TYR A 522 -20.61 25.68 -32.05
N ALA A 523 -20.36 26.73 -32.83
CA ALA A 523 -20.40 28.11 -32.38
C ALA A 523 -21.80 28.52 -31.89
N LEU A 524 -22.85 28.17 -32.63
CA LEU A 524 -24.20 28.73 -32.46
C LEU A 524 -25.14 27.88 -31.60
N ARG A 525 -25.01 26.55 -31.62
CA ARG A 525 -25.93 25.66 -30.91
C ARG A 525 -25.67 25.68 -29.40
N PRO A 526 -26.66 25.94 -28.53
CA PRO A 526 -26.46 25.92 -27.08
C PRO A 526 -25.83 24.61 -26.58
N GLY A 527 -24.88 24.71 -25.66
CA GLY A 527 -24.18 23.57 -25.10
C GLY A 527 -22.97 23.98 -24.27
N ARG A 528 -22.50 23.09 -23.40
CA ARG A 528 -21.33 23.30 -22.56
C ARG A 528 -20.08 22.82 -23.31
N THR A 529 -19.05 23.67 -23.36
CA THR A 529 -17.70 23.28 -23.79
C THR A 529 -16.81 23.24 -22.56
N ARG A 530 -15.95 22.24 -22.46
CA ARG A 530 -14.89 22.16 -21.46
C ARG A 530 -13.71 21.37 -22.01
N LEU A 531 -12.58 21.43 -21.34
CA LEU A 531 -11.46 20.52 -21.59
C LEU A 531 -11.78 19.14 -21.00
N ASN A 532 -11.13 18.12 -21.53
CA ASN A 532 -11.18 16.78 -20.95
C ASN A 532 -10.68 16.81 -19.50
N ALA A 533 -11.37 16.12 -18.59
CA ALA A 533 -11.00 16.11 -17.18
C ALA A 533 -9.65 15.42 -16.91
N THR A 534 -9.13 14.65 -17.87
CA THR A 534 -7.80 14.05 -17.81
C THR A 534 -6.73 14.83 -18.56
N LEU A 535 -7.04 16.04 -19.06
CA LEU A 535 -6.06 16.84 -19.77
C LEU A 535 -4.90 17.20 -18.85
N SER A 536 -3.69 16.91 -19.31
CA SER A 536 -2.44 17.38 -18.70
C SER A 536 -1.55 17.97 -19.79
N ARG A 537 -0.77 18.99 -19.44
CA ARG A 537 0.15 19.70 -20.34
C ARG A 537 1.53 19.80 -19.68
N GLU A 538 2.59 19.58 -20.46
CA GLU A 538 3.98 19.60 -19.98
C GLU A 538 4.92 19.92 -21.16
N VAL A 539 6.09 20.49 -20.86
CA VAL A 539 7.10 20.85 -21.86
C VAL A 539 8.26 19.86 -21.88
N PHE A 540 8.70 19.49 -23.08
CA PHE A 540 9.80 18.56 -23.32
C PHE A 540 10.71 19.03 -24.44
N SER A 541 11.94 18.55 -24.48
CA SER A 541 12.86 18.83 -25.57
C SER A 541 12.33 18.31 -26.90
N PRO A 542 12.65 18.99 -28.02
CA PRO A 542 12.22 18.56 -29.35
C PRO A 542 12.69 17.14 -29.71
N MET A 543 13.81 16.69 -29.14
CA MET A 543 14.33 15.33 -29.37
C MET A 543 13.44 14.26 -28.74
N VAL A 544 12.98 14.48 -27.50
CA VAL A 544 12.06 13.55 -26.82
C VAL A 544 10.72 13.55 -27.54
N VAL A 545 10.18 14.73 -27.87
CA VAL A 545 8.90 14.83 -28.60
C VAL A 545 8.97 14.12 -29.95
N ALA A 546 10.01 14.37 -30.75
CA ALA A 546 10.20 13.70 -32.04
C ALA A 546 10.24 12.17 -31.93
N GLN A 547 10.85 11.65 -30.86
CA GLN A 547 10.95 10.21 -30.63
C GLN A 547 9.59 9.62 -30.27
N VAL A 548 8.85 10.23 -29.34
CA VAL A 548 7.58 9.69 -28.83
C VAL A 548 6.43 9.85 -29.82
N THR A 549 6.46 10.87 -30.68
CA THR A 549 5.48 11.06 -31.76
C THR A 549 5.88 10.40 -33.07
N ASN A 550 7.10 9.84 -33.14
CA ASN A 550 7.71 9.34 -34.37
C ASN A 550 7.70 10.39 -35.51
N ASP A 551 7.98 11.65 -35.16
CA ASP A 551 8.08 12.77 -36.11
C ASP A 551 9.50 13.37 -36.09
N PRO A 552 10.39 12.95 -36.99
CA PRO A 552 11.77 13.44 -37.04
C PRO A 552 11.86 14.92 -37.40
N GLY A 553 10.79 15.54 -37.93
CA GLY A 553 10.76 16.97 -38.23
C GLY A 553 10.81 17.82 -36.97
N LEU A 554 10.25 17.33 -35.85
CA LEU A 554 10.26 18.04 -34.58
C LEU A 554 11.67 18.12 -33.97
N ALA A 555 12.52 17.12 -34.19
CA ALA A 555 13.91 17.15 -33.71
C ALA A 555 14.75 18.25 -34.36
N GLN A 556 14.29 18.81 -35.49
CA GLN A 556 14.94 19.89 -36.23
C GLN A 556 14.25 21.24 -36.01
N ALA A 557 13.22 21.30 -35.16
CA ALA A 557 12.54 22.54 -34.84
C ALA A 557 13.50 23.51 -34.13
N ASP A 558 13.46 24.78 -34.51
CA ASP A 558 14.19 25.88 -33.87
C ASP A 558 13.47 26.30 -32.56
N ALA A 559 13.15 25.33 -31.72
CA ALA A 559 12.48 25.49 -30.44
C ALA A 559 13.33 24.84 -29.35
N GLU A 560 13.49 25.50 -28.21
CA GLU A 560 14.20 24.90 -27.07
C GLU A 560 13.34 23.85 -26.37
N GLU A 561 12.02 24.06 -26.34
CA GLU A 561 11.03 23.19 -25.72
C GLU A 561 9.75 23.14 -26.57
N ILE A 562 9.03 22.03 -26.49
CA ILE A 562 7.76 21.79 -27.14
C ILE A 562 6.74 21.37 -26.07
N GLU A 563 5.63 22.10 -25.99
CA GLU A 563 4.52 21.75 -25.11
C GLU A 563 3.73 20.57 -25.71
N MET A 564 3.48 19.57 -24.87
CA MET A 564 2.70 18.38 -25.18
C MET A 564 1.45 18.37 -24.31
N ALA A 565 0.34 17.93 -24.88
CA ALA A 565 -0.89 17.65 -24.16
C ALA A 565 -1.19 16.15 -24.20
N ARG A 566 -1.68 15.61 -23.09
CA ARG A 566 -2.21 14.24 -23.03
C ARG A 566 -3.64 14.20 -22.51
N ILE A 567 -4.39 13.19 -22.95
CA ILE A 567 -5.66 12.79 -22.33
C ILE A 567 -5.77 11.26 -22.32
N PHE A 568 -6.70 10.74 -21.53
CA PHE A 568 -7.21 9.38 -21.67
C PHE A 568 -8.65 9.44 -22.18
N MET A 569 -8.94 8.68 -23.23
CA MET A 569 -10.29 8.57 -23.79
C MET A 569 -10.60 7.10 -24.01
N ARG A 570 -11.60 6.57 -23.29
CA ARG A 570 -11.99 5.14 -23.37
C ARG A 570 -10.83 4.19 -23.02
N GLY A 571 -9.99 4.59 -22.08
CA GLY A 571 -8.82 3.84 -21.64
C GLY A 571 -7.57 3.98 -22.51
N GLU A 572 -7.65 4.70 -23.64
CA GLU A 572 -6.50 4.93 -24.53
C GLU A 572 -5.84 6.28 -24.25
N LEU A 573 -4.51 6.30 -24.13
CA LEU A 573 -3.71 7.51 -24.08
C LEU A 573 -3.73 8.19 -25.46
N ARG A 574 -4.00 9.49 -25.49
CA ARG A 574 -3.87 10.34 -26.69
C ARG A 574 -2.93 11.48 -26.41
N LEU A 575 -2.06 11.76 -27.37
CA LEU A 575 -1.04 12.80 -27.29
C LEU A 575 -1.28 13.84 -28.39
N ALA A 576 -0.98 15.11 -28.10
CA ALA A 576 -1.01 16.19 -29.07
C ALA A 576 0.15 17.16 -28.81
N VAL A 577 0.80 17.61 -29.88
CA VAL A 577 1.73 18.75 -29.83
C VAL A 577 0.91 20.03 -29.72
N VAL A 578 1.16 20.84 -28.69
CA VAL A 578 0.42 22.08 -28.44
C VAL A 578 1.03 23.21 -29.25
N GLY A 579 0.57 23.35 -30.49
CA GLY A 579 0.85 24.54 -31.30
C GLY A 579 0.06 25.76 -30.85
N ARG A 580 0.36 26.94 -31.42
CA ARG A 580 -0.32 28.20 -31.09
C ARG A 580 -1.85 28.14 -31.16
N GLY A 581 -2.39 27.39 -32.14
CA GLY A 581 -3.83 27.21 -32.29
C GLY A 581 -4.46 26.42 -31.13
N ALA A 582 -3.83 25.31 -30.73
CA ALA A 582 -4.31 24.50 -29.61
C ALA A 582 -4.19 25.24 -28.27
N ALA A 583 -3.06 25.92 -28.03
CA ALA A 583 -2.86 26.74 -26.83
C ALA A 583 -3.97 27.79 -26.69
N ARG A 584 -4.25 28.56 -27.75
CA ARG A 584 -5.34 29.57 -27.74
C ARG A 584 -6.71 28.96 -27.41
N ILE A 585 -7.00 27.76 -27.92
CA ILE A 585 -8.27 27.06 -27.65
C ILE A 585 -8.35 26.62 -26.19
N PHE A 586 -7.26 26.07 -25.63
CA PHE A 586 -7.19 25.67 -24.23
C PHE A 586 -7.37 26.88 -23.30
N ASP A 587 -6.60 27.94 -23.51
CA ASP A 587 -6.66 29.16 -22.71
C ASP A 587 -8.06 29.78 -22.73
N ALA A 588 -8.70 29.87 -23.92
CA ALA A 588 -10.05 30.42 -24.05
C ALA A 588 -11.09 29.63 -23.23
N ILE A 589 -10.96 28.31 -23.16
CA ILE A 589 -11.87 27.44 -22.40
C ILE A 589 -11.61 27.55 -20.89
N GLU A 590 -10.34 27.57 -20.48
CA GLU A 590 -9.93 27.71 -19.07
C GLU A 590 -10.32 29.08 -18.49
N GLU A 591 -10.20 30.14 -19.28
CA GLU A 591 -10.62 31.50 -18.92
C GLU A 591 -12.15 31.69 -18.95
N GLY A 592 -12.89 30.69 -19.44
CA GLY A 592 -14.35 30.72 -19.52
C GLY A 592 -14.88 31.69 -20.58
N GLU A 593 -14.10 31.97 -21.63
CA GLU A 593 -14.53 32.81 -22.74
C GLU A 593 -15.76 32.20 -23.44
N LEU A 594 -16.67 33.07 -23.91
CA LEU A 594 -17.84 32.61 -24.63
C LEU A 594 -17.41 31.99 -25.96
N ARG A 595 -17.79 30.72 -26.19
CA ARG A 595 -17.43 29.95 -27.39
C ARG A 595 -17.57 30.71 -28.72
N ARG A 596 -18.64 31.49 -28.89
CA ARG A 596 -18.88 32.27 -30.12
C ARG A 596 -17.85 33.38 -30.37
N GLU A 597 -17.12 33.79 -29.34
CA GLU A 597 -16.20 34.93 -29.39
C GLU A 597 -14.80 34.49 -29.84
N TRP A 598 -14.37 33.29 -29.48
CA TRP A 598 -13.03 32.79 -29.84
C TRP A 598 -13.02 31.77 -30.99
N VAL A 599 -14.12 31.07 -31.28
CA VAL A 599 -14.15 30.04 -32.35
C VAL A 599 -13.83 30.62 -33.74
N ILE A 600 -14.12 31.89 -33.98
CA ILE A 600 -13.80 32.57 -35.24
C ILE A 600 -12.33 32.96 -35.38
N ASP A 601 -11.60 33.01 -34.26
CA ASP A 601 -10.21 33.48 -34.18
C ASP A 601 -9.20 32.32 -34.09
N VAL A 602 -9.70 31.08 -34.06
CA VAL A 602 -8.86 29.86 -34.00
C VAL A 602 -8.86 29.15 -35.35
N ASP A 603 -7.77 28.42 -35.60
CA ASP A 603 -7.64 27.58 -36.77
C ASP A 603 -8.71 26.45 -36.77
N PRO A 604 -9.59 26.37 -37.79
CA PRO A 604 -10.62 25.35 -37.89
C PRO A 604 -10.12 23.92 -37.78
N GLU A 605 -8.95 23.63 -38.37
CA GLU A 605 -8.36 22.29 -38.38
C GLU A 605 -7.89 21.89 -36.98
N SER A 606 -7.25 22.81 -36.27
CA SER A 606 -6.85 22.63 -34.87
C SER A 606 -8.04 22.33 -33.97
N LEU A 607 -9.13 23.10 -34.06
CA LEU A 607 -10.33 22.88 -33.25
C LEU A 607 -11.03 21.55 -33.58
N ALA A 608 -11.15 21.22 -34.87
CA ALA A 608 -11.72 19.95 -35.30
C ALA A 608 -10.90 18.77 -34.76
N SER A 609 -9.58 18.83 -34.89
CA SER A 609 -8.67 17.80 -34.37
C SER A 609 -8.80 17.62 -32.86
N LEU A 610 -8.87 18.71 -32.08
CA LEU A 610 -9.02 18.63 -30.62
C LEU A 610 -10.38 18.06 -30.19
N LEU A 611 -11.46 18.34 -30.93
CA LEU A 611 -12.78 17.76 -30.68
C LEU A 611 -12.81 16.27 -31.02
N GLU A 612 -12.32 15.89 -32.20
CA GLU A 612 -12.25 14.50 -32.67
C GLU A 612 -11.40 13.62 -31.76
N ASN A 613 -10.27 14.17 -31.30
CA ASN A 613 -9.39 13.48 -30.37
C ASN A 613 -9.85 13.57 -28.92
N GLY A 614 -10.89 14.35 -28.61
CA GLY A 614 -11.50 14.41 -27.27
C GLY A 614 -10.73 15.25 -26.25
N PHE A 615 -9.80 16.10 -26.69
CA PHE A 615 -9.12 17.09 -25.84
C PHE A 615 -10.09 18.21 -25.45
N VAL A 616 -10.96 18.59 -26.39
CA VAL A 616 -12.08 19.52 -26.18
C VAL A 616 -13.37 18.71 -26.16
N ILE A 617 -14.17 18.89 -25.11
CA ILE A 617 -15.43 18.18 -24.91
C ILE A 617 -16.59 19.14 -25.16
N TRP A 618 -17.45 18.77 -26.10
CA TRP A 618 -18.69 19.47 -26.36
C TRP A 618 -19.90 18.65 -25.92
N LEU A 619 -20.71 19.25 -25.05
CA LEU A 619 -21.94 18.68 -24.51
C LEU A 619 -23.12 19.55 -24.96
N PRO A 620 -23.76 19.23 -26.11
CA PRO A 620 -24.87 20.01 -26.62
C PRO A 620 -26.05 19.98 -25.64
N GLN A 621 -26.77 21.10 -25.52
CA GLN A 621 -28.00 21.12 -24.73
C GLN A 621 -29.05 20.22 -25.42
N PRO A 622 -29.80 19.40 -24.64
CA PRO A 622 -30.93 18.65 -25.19
C PRO A 622 -31.91 19.61 -25.89
N ALA A 623 -32.44 19.16 -27.03
CA ALA A 623 -33.41 19.94 -27.82
C ALA A 623 -34.76 20.09 -27.12
#